data_AF-A0A1F5YZT7-F1
#
_entry.id   AF-A0A1F5YZT7-F1
#
_cell.length_a   1.000
_cell.length_b   1.000
_cell.length_c   1.000
_cell.angle_alpha   90.00
_cell.angle_beta   90.00
_cell.angle_gamma   90.00
#
_symmetry.space_group_name_H-M   'P 1'
#
loop_
_entity.id
_entity.type
_entity.pdbx_description
1 polymer ?
#
loop_
_entity_poly.entity_id
_entity_poly.type
_entity_poly.pdbx_seq_one_letter_code
_entity_poly.pdbx_strand_id
1 'polypeptide(L)'
;MNQHLQINKKFIPLFILIILIFIFTIQKHTSSGLLAAAAYPYSCTQVIGYDQVGEASGGWYVTGGVFEAVVEDSLWQLLWNGGGGVDRWQFPGYTGWNNGIISSCGNNSQMPDRVILSISGPYGSDESTWVLAVKNTISTISQKIPSAKVIILQSVVGGPGHQTCPCHNNCQYGNTILASWQNKHIDNAISRLLQDIKDEKYNPGVEIKAGISPEVRSCADYRDGTGHLTVDGAKSVGGSIGLYYLMEDLNNVTPPPVSPTPTPFPSVTSAPSVTLIPDLTLFPTATLFPTKTPIPTPVASLTFFPSKTPTPSGRIPGDADNNGKVDGLDYVLWLNNYNFTTEMGPEKGDFNGDYKVNGLDYVVWLNNYKT
;
A
#
# COMPACT_ATOMS: atom_id res chain seq x y z
N MET A 1 49.68 16.14 -24.43
CA MET A 1 48.97 17.43 -24.50
C MET A 1 47.58 17.19 -23.95
N ASN A 2 47.44 17.34 -22.63
CA ASN A 2 46.23 17.03 -21.86
C ASN A 2 45.26 18.20 -21.95
N GLN A 3 43.99 17.95 -22.29
CA GLN A 3 42.91 18.89 -22.01
C GLN A 3 42.02 18.32 -20.90
N HIS A 4 42.15 18.93 -19.73
CA HIS A 4 41.31 18.74 -18.56
C HIS A 4 39.91 19.33 -18.82
N LEU A 5 38.89 18.49 -18.67
CA LEU A 5 37.50 18.93 -18.54
C LEU A 5 37.30 19.47 -17.12
N GLN A 6 37.12 20.78 -16.99
CA GLN A 6 36.80 21.45 -15.72
C GLN A 6 35.30 21.30 -15.42
N ILE A 7 34.97 20.57 -14.36
CA ILE A 7 33.61 20.47 -13.83
C ILE A 7 33.34 21.69 -12.94
N ASN A 8 32.39 22.52 -13.36
CA ASN A 8 31.88 23.65 -12.59
C ASN A 8 31.21 23.15 -11.30
N LYS A 9 31.81 23.48 -10.15
CA LYS A 9 31.17 23.39 -8.82
C LYS A 9 30.01 24.39 -8.78
N LYS A 10 28.78 23.90 -8.98
CA LYS A 10 27.58 24.71 -8.77
C LYS A 10 27.37 24.95 -7.27
N PHE A 11 27.27 26.23 -6.95
CA PHE A 11 26.76 26.80 -5.71
C PHE A 11 25.56 26.02 -5.17
N ILE A 12 25.67 25.51 -3.95
CA ILE A 12 24.49 25.23 -3.12
C ILE A 12 24.04 26.59 -2.59
N PRO A 13 22.82 27.07 -2.90
CA PRO A 13 22.34 28.32 -2.34
C PRO A 13 22.25 28.16 -0.81
N LEU A 14 22.82 29.12 -0.09
CA LEU A 14 22.93 29.21 1.38
C LEU A 14 21.61 28.95 2.13
N PHE A 15 20.47 29.02 1.43
CA PHE A 15 19.13 28.70 1.91
C PHE A 15 18.89 27.20 2.20
N ILE A 16 19.52 26.28 1.46
CA ILE A 16 19.39 24.82 1.69
C ILE A 16 20.16 24.38 2.94
N LEU A 17 21.28 25.05 3.25
CA LEU A 17 22.05 24.78 4.46
C LEU A 17 21.32 25.29 5.72
N ILE A 18 20.59 26.40 5.63
CA ILE A 18 19.80 26.94 6.75
C ILE A 18 18.56 26.08 7.04
N ILE A 19 17.90 25.51 6.00
CA ILE A 19 16.77 24.60 6.19
C ILE A 19 17.21 23.26 6.80
N LEU A 20 18.37 22.71 6.39
CA LEU A 20 18.94 21.50 7.00
C LEU A 20 19.41 21.72 8.45
N ILE A 21 19.93 22.91 8.77
CA ILE A 21 20.27 23.28 10.15
C ILE A 21 19.00 23.51 10.99
N PHE A 22 17.95 24.13 10.45
CA PHE A 22 16.68 24.30 11.19
C PHE A 22 15.99 22.95 11.50
N ILE A 23 16.04 21.98 10.57
CA ILE A 23 15.50 20.63 10.81
C ILE A 23 16.33 19.88 11.88
N PHE A 24 17.66 20.02 11.89
CA PHE A 24 18.52 19.38 12.90
C PHE A 24 18.54 20.09 14.26
N THR A 25 18.29 21.40 14.32
CA THR A 25 18.31 22.15 15.59
C THR A 25 16.97 22.03 16.34
N ILE A 26 15.86 21.76 15.65
CA ILE A 26 14.56 21.45 16.28
C ILE A 26 14.52 20.02 16.84
N GLN A 27 15.41 19.11 16.41
CA GLN A 27 15.46 17.74 16.95
C GLN A 27 16.30 17.57 18.24
N LYS A 28 17.02 18.59 18.72
CA LYS A 28 17.95 18.39 19.86
C LYS A 28 17.62 19.09 21.17
N HIS A 29 16.52 19.84 21.29
CA HIS A 29 16.08 20.29 22.60
C HIS A 29 14.56 20.22 22.76
N THR A 30 14.19 19.50 23.82
CA THR A 30 12.88 19.48 24.50
C THR A 30 11.70 18.83 23.78
N SER A 31 11.66 17.49 23.82
CA SER A 31 10.42 16.74 24.09
C SER A 31 10.73 15.33 24.62
N SER A 32 11.58 15.25 25.65
CA SER A 32 11.59 14.09 26.54
C SER A 32 10.34 14.17 27.42
N GLY A 33 9.23 13.63 26.93
CA GLY A 33 7.96 13.51 27.67
C GLY A 33 6.77 14.06 26.88
N LEU A 34 5.79 13.19 26.65
CA LEU A 34 4.46 13.44 26.04
C LEU A 34 4.35 13.40 24.50
N LEU A 35 4.85 12.34 23.90
CA LEU A 35 4.05 11.58 22.93
C LEU A 35 4.25 10.11 23.30
N ALA A 36 3.26 9.49 23.92
CA ALA A 36 3.28 8.04 24.02
C ALA A 36 3.16 7.54 22.57
N ALA A 37 4.24 6.93 22.06
CA ALA A 37 4.28 6.38 20.72
C ALA A 37 3.13 5.39 20.58
N ALA A 38 2.26 5.62 19.62
CA ALA A 38 1.16 4.71 19.35
C ALA A 38 1.75 3.35 18.95
N ALA A 39 1.25 2.27 19.56
CA ALA A 39 1.81 0.94 19.36
C ALA A 39 1.20 0.32 18.10
N TYR A 40 2.04 -0.05 17.13
CA TYR A 40 1.62 -0.89 16.01
C TYR A 40 1.06 -2.22 16.53
N PRO A 41 0.05 -2.80 15.85
CA PRO A 41 -0.62 -4.02 16.30
C PRO A 41 0.30 -5.26 16.29
N TYR A 42 1.36 -5.22 15.50
CA TYR A 42 2.31 -6.32 15.32
C TYR A 42 3.74 -5.83 15.55
N SER A 43 4.53 -6.67 16.21
CA SER A 43 5.93 -6.39 16.52
C SER A 43 6.88 -6.90 15.44
N CYS A 44 6.46 -7.91 14.68
CA CYS A 44 7.18 -8.36 13.49
C CYS A 44 6.26 -9.14 12.54
N THR A 45 6.34 -8.77 11.27
CA THR A 45 5.60 -9.38 10.16
C THR A 45 6.52 -10.19 9.28
N GLN A 46 6.32 -11.50 9.25
CA GLN A 46 7.02 -12.40 8.35
C GLN A 46 6.23 -12.57 7.05
N VAL A 47 6.77 -12.10 5.94
CA VAL A 47 6.29 -12.48 4.60
C VAL A 47 6.94 -13.81 4.22
N ILE A 48 6.12 -14.78 3.80
CA ILE A 48 6.56 -16.07 3.24
C ILE A 48 6.20 -16.08 1.76
N GLY A 49 7.18 -16.31 0.89
CA GLY A 49 6.98 -16.08 -0.55
C GLY A 49 7.80 -16.94 -1.51
N TYR A 50 7.63 -16.61 -2.79
CA TYR A 50 8.27 -17.19 -3.97
C TYR A 50 8.87 -16.06 -4.84
N ASP A 51 9.15 -16.33 -6.11
CA ASP A 51 9.90 -15.45 -7.01
C ASP A 51 9.31 -14.04 -7.13
N GLN A 52 7.99 -13.88 -7.31
CA GLN A 52 7.36 -12.54 -7.36
C GLN A 52 7.52 -11.75 -6.06
N VAL A 53 7.82 -12.41 -4.94
CA VAL A 53 8.01 -11.75 -3.66
C VAL A 53 9.45 -11.27 -3.53
N GLY A 54 10.42 -12.19 -3.58
CA GLY A 54 11.79 -11.89 -3.13
C GLY A 54 12.89 -11.86 -4.19
N GLU A 55 12.58 -12.13 -5.46
CA GLU A 55 13.61 -12.17 -6.49
C GLU A 55 14.22 -10.79 -6.74
N ALA A 56 15.54 -10.65 -6.66
CA ALA A 56 16.20 -9.35 -6.81
C ALA A 56 15.91 -8.65 -8.17
N SER A 57 15.61 -9.42 -9.22
CA SER A 57 15.31 -8.91 -10.57
C SER A 57 13.83 -8.59 -10.83
N GLY A 58 12.93 -8.78 -9.87
CA GLY A 58 11.51 -8.51 -10.09
C GLY A 58 10.57 -8.94 -8.96
N GLY A 59 11.06 -9.00 -7.73
CA GLY A 59 10.28 -9.22 -6.52
C GLY A 59 9.70 -7.92 -5.97
N TRP A 60 8.46 -7.94 -5.49
CA TRP A 60 7.83 -6.76 -4.89
C TRP A 60 8.34 -6.44 -3.47
N TYR A 61 8.96 -7.41 -2.78
CA TYR A 61 9.66 -7.27 -1.51
C TYR A 61 11.16 -7.52 -1.74
N VAL A 62 11.93 -6.46 -1.88
CA VAL A 62 13.39 -6.50 -1.98
C VAL A 62 14.00 -5.43 -1.08
N THR A 63 15.22 -5.68 -0.58
CA THR A 63 15.93 -4.74 0.31
C THR A 63 16.13 -3.37 -0.35
N GLY A 64 15.75 -2.30 0.35
CA GLY A 64 15.71 -0.93 -0.14
C GLY A 64 14.64 -0.68 -1.21
N GLY A 65 13.68 -1.59 -1.35
CA GLY A 65 12.62 -1.54 -2.35
C GLY A 65 11.46 -0.60 -1.97
N VAL A 66 10.51 -0.45 -2.89
CA VAL A 66 9.35 0.44 -2.69
C VAL A 66 8.46 -0.04 -1.55
N PHE A 67 8.25 -1.36 -1.43
CA PHE A 67 7.45 -1.92 -0.33
C PHE A 67 8.01 -1.50 1.04
N GLU A 68 9.30 -1.75 1.29
CA GLU A 68 9.99 -1.38 2.53
C GLU A 68 10.01 0.13 2.79
N ALA A 69 10.05 0.95 1.73
CA ALA A 69 9.99 2.41 1.87
C ALA A 69 8.59 2.92 2.24
N VAL A 70 7.53 2.15 1.97
CA VAL A 70 6.15 2.50 2.29
C VAL A 70 5.75 2.01 3.69
N VAL A 71 6.18 0.79 4.06
CA VAL A 71 5.92 0.26 5.41
C VAL A 71 6.98 0.74 6.41
N GLU A 72 6.72 0.57 7.70
CA GLU A 72 7.77 0.73 8.71
C GLU A 72 8.69 -0.50 8.64
N ASP A 73 9.76 -0.41 7.83
CA ASP A 73 10.70 -1.50 7.50
C ASP A 73 11.14 -2.33 8.72
N SER A 74 11.34 -1.68 9.88
CA SER A 74 11.72 -2.33 11.13
C SER A 74 10.70 -3.33 11.70
N LEU A 75 9.48 -3.38 11.15
CA LEU A 75 8.38 -4.27 11.54
C LEU A 75 8.13 -5.41 10.54
N TRP A 76 8.90 -5.50 9.47
CA TRP A 76 8.69 -6.46 8.39
C TRP A 76 9.96 -7.27 8.14
N GLN A 77 9.79 -8.50 7.67
CA GLN A 77 10.90 -9.34 7.20
C GLN A 77 10.41 -10.35 6.16
N LEU A 78 11.33 -10.91 5.40
CA LEU A 78 11.04 -11.82 4.29
C LEU A 78 11.76 -13.17 4.42
N LEU A 79 11.03 -14.25 4.22
CA LEU A 79 11.49 -15.61 4.05
C LEU A 79 10.95 -16.10 2.71
N TRP A 80 11.80 -16.38 1.74
CA TRP A 80 11.34 -16.80 0.42
C TRP A 80 12.29 -17.81 -0.21
N ASN A 81 11.78 -18.52 -1.22
CA ASN A 81 12.57 -19.40 -2.06
C ASN A 81 12.03 -19.36 -3.49
N GLY A 82 12.90 -19.29 -4.49
CA GLY A 82 12.48 -19.41 -5.90
C GLY A 82 11.76 -20.73 -6.17
N GLY A 83 10.61 -20.69 -6.83
CA GLY A 83 9.69 -21.80 -7.03
C GLY A 83 8.98 -22.30 -5.77
N GLY A 84 9.04 -21.55 -4.66
CA GLY A 84 8.43 -21.87 -3.37
C GLY A 84 6.93 -21.61 -3.32
N GLY A 85 6.11 -22.38 -4.02
CA GLY A 85 4.65 -22.33 -3.88
C GLY A 85 4.14 -23.05 -2.63
N VAL A 86 2.82 -22.99 -2.38
CA VAL A 86 2.19 -23.76 -1.28
C VAL A 86 2.28 -25.27 -1.52
N ASP A 87 2.57 -25.71 -2.75
CA ASP A 87 2.92 -27.09 -3.04
C ASP A 87 4.19 -27.54 -2.33
N ARG A 88 5.08 -26.61 -1.96
CA ARG A 88 6.32 -26.89 -1.21
C ARG A 88 6.23 -26.46 0.25
N TRP A 89 5.75 -25.25 0.52
CA TRP A 89 5.67 -24.70 1.88
C TRP A 89 4.81 -25.52 2.83
N GLN A 90 3.84 -26.29 2.30
CA GLN A 90 3.04 -27.24 3.09
C GLN A 90 3.82 -28.38 3.74
N PHE A 91 5.10 -28.57 3.36
CA PHE A 91 5.94 -29.64 3.90
C PHE A 91 6.93 -29.06 4.93
N PRO A 92 6.89 -29.50 6.21
CA PRO A 92 7.81 -29.01 7.24
C PRO A 92 9.30 -29.27 6.95
N GLY A 93 9.60 -30.25 6.09
CA GLY A 93 10.95 -30.61 5.65
C GLY A 93 11.41 -29.91 4.36
N TYR A 94 10.59 -29.03 3.77
CA TYR A 94 11.00 -28.26 2.60
C TYR A 94 12.18 -27.34 2.95
N THR A 95 13.23 -27.34 2.12
CA THR A 95 14.48 -26.63 2.39
C THR A 95 14.32 -25.10 2.45
N GLY A 96 13.28 -24.55 1.83
CA GLY A 96 12.99 -23.11 1.89
C GLY A 96 12.79 -22.59 3.32
N TRP A 97 12.35 -23.45 4.25
CA TRP A 97 12.24 -23.09 5.68
C TRP A 97 13.59 -22.77 6.35
N ASN A 98 14.71 -23.12 5.72
CA ASN A 98 16.06 -22.87 6.23
C ASN A 98 16.76 -21.70 5.51
N ASN A 99 16.06 -20.99 4.62
CA ASN A 99 16.64 -19.83 3.93
C ASN A 99 16.87 -18.68 4.93
N GLY A 100 17.85 -17.83 4.61
CA GLY A 100 18.13 -16.64 5.41
C GLY A 100 16.96 -15.65 5.38
N ILE A 101 16.69 -15.04 6.52
CA ILE A 101 15.73 -13.93 6.62
C ILE A 101 16.34 -12.69 5.96
N ILE A 102 15.55 -12.03 5.12
CA ILE A 102 15.86 -10.75 4.49
C ILE A 102 15.15 -9.65 5.27
N SER A 103 15.85 -8.52 5.48
CA SER A 103 15.35 -7.34 6.20
C SER A 103 14.76 -7.72 7.55
N SER A 104 15.56 -8.26 8.46
CA SER A 104 15.08 -8.73 9.77
C SER A 104 14.40 -7.61 10.56
N CYS A 105 13.25 -7.91 11.17
CA CYS A 105 12.57 -6.99 12.06
C CYS A 105 13.50 -6.51 13.19
N GLY A 106 13.34 -5.26 13.61
CA GLY A 106 14.08 -4.68 14.73
C GLY A 106 13.75 -5.34 16.08
N ASN A 107 12.53 -5.88 16.21
CA ASN A 107 12.08 -6.66 17.36
C ASN A 107 11.47 -7.99 16.90
N ASN A 108 11.53 -9.03 17.74
CA ASN A 108 10.85 -10.32 17.53
C ASN A 108 11.10 -10.99 16.16
N SER A 109 12.24 -10.73 15.51
CA SER A 109 12.56 -11.31 14.19
C SER A 109 12.55 -12.85 14.17
N GLN A 110 12.92 -13.50 15.28
CA GLN A 110 12.88 -14.97 15.40
C GLN A 110 11.52 -15.52 15.84
N MET A 111 10.59 -14.64 16.23
CA MET A 111 9.27 -14.97 16.75
C MET A 111 8.24 -13.98 16.19
N PRO A 112 8.05 -13.92 14.86
CA PRO A 112 7.09 -13.00 14.25
C PRO A 112 5.68 -13.29 14.77
N ASP A 113 4.89 -12.24 14.97
CA ASP A 113 3.52 -12.33 15.50
C ASP A 113 2.45 -12.09 14.44
N ARG A 114 2.86 -11.73 13.22
CA ARG A 114 2.04 -11.76 11.99
C ARG A 114 2.78 -12.50 10.88
N VAL A 115 2.06 -13.30 10.11
CA VAL A 115 2.57 -13.92 8.89
C VAL A 115 1.72 -13.50 7.69
N ILE A 116 2.36 -13.09 6.59
CA ILE A 116 1.72 -12.96 5.28
C ILE A 116 2.19 -14.14 4.42
N LEU A 117 1.28 -15.05 4.07
CA LEU A 117 1.57 -16.13 3.13
C LEU A 117 1.19 -15.66 1.72
N SER A 118 2.18 -15.41 0.87
CA SER A 118 1.95 -15.17 -0.56
C SER A 118 1.79 -16.50 -1.28
N ILE A 119 0.60 -16.74 -1.82
CA ILE A 119 0.17 -18.05 -2.33
C ILE A 119 0.41 -18.11 -3.84
N SER A 120 1.21 -19.10 -4.26
CA SER A 120 1.31 -19.58 -5.64
C SER A 120 1.52 -21.09 -5.65
N GLY A 121 1.58 -21.71 -6.83
CA GLY A 121 1.66 -23.17 -6.96
C GLY A 121 1.07 -23.70 -8.28
N PRO A 122 1.12 -25.02 -8.50
CA PRO A 122 0.85 -25.64 -9.81
C PRO A 122 -0.61 -26.08 -10.00
N TYR A 123 -1.54 -25.71 -9.11
CA TYR A 123 -2.88 -26.32 -9.08
C TYR A 123 -3.90 -25.73 -10.06
N GLY A 124 -3.51 -24.69 -10.79
CA GLY A 124 -4.33 -24.11 -11.87
C GLY A 124 -5.72 -23.69 -11.38
N SER A 125 -6.77 -24.23 -12.00
CA SER A 125 -8.17 -23.94 -11.63
C SER A 125 -8.76 -24.91 -10.59
N ASP A 126 -7.97 -25.84 -10.05
CA ASP A 126 -8.43 -26.77 -9.01
C ASP A 126 -8.41 -26.11 -7.62
N GLU A 127 -9.45 -25.32 -7.37
CA GLU A 127 -9.67 -24.60 -6.13
C GLU A 127 -9.75 -25.51 -4.89
N SER A 128 -10.17 -26.77 -5.05
CA SER A 128 -10.22 -27.71 -3.92
C SER A 128 -8.81 -28.14 -3.51
N THR A 129 -7.93 -28.38 -4.47
CA THR A 129 -6.51 -28.66 -4.20
C THR A 129 -5.80 -27.44 -3.63
N TRP A 130 -6.12 -26.22 -4.10
CA TRP A 130 -5.64 -24.98 -3.47
C TRP A 130 -6.05 -24.89 -1.99
N VAL A 131 -7.33 -25.09 -1.66
CA VAL A 131 -7.79 -25.07 -0.25
C VAL A 131 -7.01 -26.08 0.60
N LEU A 132 -6.82 -27.31 0.11
CA LEU A 132 -6.09 -28.34 0.86
C LEU A 132 -4.63 -27.94 1.09
N ALA A 133 -3.93 -27.50 0.05
CA ALA A 133 -2.52 -27.11 0.16
C ALA A 133 -2.33 -25.89 1.08
N VAL A 134 -3.24 -24.92 1.04
CA VAL A 134 -3.22 -23.76 1.94
C VAL A 134 -3.48 -24.19 3.40
N LYS A 135 -4.46 -25.09 3.66
CA LYS A 135 -4.68 -25.65 5.02
C LYS A 135 -3.44 -26.37 5.55
N ASN A 136 -2.76 -27.16 4.72
CA ASN A 136 -1.52 -27.84 5.11
C ASN A 136 -0.38 -26.84 5.36
N THR A 137 -0.29 -25.78 4.57
CA THR A 137 0.70 -24.71 4.75
C THR A 137 0.44 -23.93 6.03
N ILE A 138 -0.82 -23.60 6.35
CA ILE A 138 -1.23 -23.00 7.63
C ILE A 138 -0.77 -23.87 8.79
N SER A 139 -1.04 -25.19 8.74
CA SER A 139 -0.59 -26.12 9.78
C SER A 139 0.93 -26.11 9.96
N THR A 140 1.68 -26.08 8.86
CA THR A 140 3.15 -26.00 8.89
C THR A 140 3.63 -24.67 9.46
N ILE A 141 3.03 -23.54 9.08
CA ILE A 141 3.33 -22.23 9.64
C ILE A 141 3.07 -22.22 11.14
N SER A 142 1.92 -22.71 11.61
CA SER A 142 1.61 -22.76 13.05
C SER A 142 2.60 -23.61 13.85
N GLN A 143 3.20 -24.64 13.24
CA GLN A 143 4.26 -25.44 13.87
C GLN A 143 5.61 -24.71 13.90
N LYS A 144 5.96 -24.02 12.81
CA LYS A 144 7.26 -23.35 12.65
C LYS A 144 7.32 -21.98 13.32
N ILE A 145 6.18 -21.30 13.40
CA ILE A 145 6.00 -19.95 13.91
C ILE A 145 4.83 -19.94 14.92
N PRO A 146 4.97 -20.60 16.08
CA PRO A 146 3.89 -20.69 17.07
C PRO A 146 3.56 -19.35 17.74
N SER A 147 4.39 -18.31 17.57
CA SER A 147 4.11 -16.95 18.04
C SER A 147 3.14 -16.18 17.15
N ALA A 148 2.85 -16.67 15.94
CA ALA A 148 1.94 -15.99 15.01
C ALA A 148 0.55 -15.88 15.63
N LYS A 149 0.05 -14.66 15.78
CA LYS A 149 -1.31 -14.37 16.24
C LYS A 149 -2.30 -14.46 15.07
N VAL A 150 -1.83 -14.09 13.87
CA VAL A 150 -2.60 -14.08 12.63
C VAL A 150 -1.76 -14.53 11.44
N ILE A 151 -2.40 -15.28 10.53
CA ILE A 151 -1.87 -15.60 9.21
C ILE A 151 -2.78 -14.97 8.16
N ILE A 152 -2.22 -14.09 7.34
CA ILE A 152 -2.91 -13.41 6.26
C ILE A 152 -2.59 -14.13 4.95
N LEU A 153 -3.64 -14.50 4.21
CA LEU A 153 -3.55 -15.22 2.95
C LEU A 153 -3.61 -14.21 1.80
N GLN A 154 -2.49 -14.04 1.08
CA GLN A 154 -2.40 -13.13 -0.06
C GLN A 154 -2.22 -13.95 -1.34
N SER A 155 -3.05 -13.71 -2.36
CA SER A 155 -2.91 -14.39 -3.63
C SER A 155 -1.67 -13.94 -4.42
N VAL A 156 -1.31 -14.74 -5.43
CA VAL A 156 -0.35 -14.35 -6.47
C VAL A 156 -0.79 -13.07 -7.15
N VAL A 157 0.15 -12.26 -7.66
CA VAL A 157 -0.20 -11.04 -8.38
C VAL A 157 -1.06 -11.38 -9.60
N GLY A 158 -2.24 -10.75 -9.67
CA GLY A 158 -3.25 -10.89 -10.72
C GLY A 158 -3.03 -9.94 -11.89
N GLY A 159 -3.86 -10.10 -12.93
CA GLY A 159 -3.94 -9.10 -14.00
C GLY A 159 -4.89 -7.95 -13.64
N PRO A 160 -4.89 -6.86 -14.42
CA PRO A 160 -5.69 -5.68 -14.11
C PRO A 160 -7.19 -5.99 -14.08
N GLY A 161 -7.90 -5.57 -13.03
CA GLY A 161 -9.33 -5.82 -12.84
C GLY A 161 -9.67 -7.31 -12.76
N HIS A 162 -8.82 -8.10 -12.09
CA HIS A 162 -8.88 -9.56 -11.98
C HIS A 162 -8.91 -10.29 -13.35
N GLN A 163 -8.48 -9.62 -14.43
CA GLN A 163 -8.46 -10.22 -15.77
C GLN A 163 -7.24 -11.11 -15.98
N THR A 164 -7.40 -12.09 -16.85
CA THR A 164 -6.26 -12.90 -17.32
C THR A 164 -5.50 -12.15 -18.39
N CYS A 165 -4.20 -11.98 -18.19
CA CYS A 165 -3.32 -11.35 -19.17
C CYS A 165 -2.96 -12.31 -20.30
N PRO A 166 -3.01 -11.87 -21.57
CA PRO A 166 -2.48 -12.65 -22.68
C PRO A 166 -0.96 -12.76 -22.56
N CYS A 167 -0.43 -13.91 -22.96
CA CYS A 167 1.00 -14.13 -23.08
C CYS A 167 1.40 -14.14 -24.56
N HIS A 168 2.48 -13.43 -24.88
CA HIS A 168 3.04 -13.39 -26.22
C HIS A 168 4.46 -13.97 -26.32
N ASN A 169 5.17 -14.07 -25.19
CA ASN A 169 6.56 -14.57 -25.13
C ASN A 169 6.72 -15.57 -23.98
N ASN A 170 7.42 -16.68 -24.23
CA ASN A 170 7.69 -17.72 -23.22
C ASN A 170 6.42 -18.25 -22.53
N CYS A 171 5.37 -18.48 -23.31
CA CYS A 171 4.08 -18.92 -22.79
C CYS A 171 4.12 -20.41 -22.47
N GLN A 172 4.29 -20.71 -21.18
CA GLN A 172 4.33 -22.09 -20.69
C GLN A 172 2.92 -22.69 -20.48
N TYR A 173 1.90 -21.84 -20.39
CA TYR A 173 0.53 -22.22 -20.05
C TYR A 173 -0.47 -21.59 -21.04
N GLY A 174 -0.55 -22.17 -22.23
CA GLY A 174 -1.38 -21.65 -23.32
C GLY A 174 -0.97 -20.24 -23.73
N ASN A 175 -1.93 -19.41 -24.16
CA ASN A 175 -1.69 -18.02 -24.56
C ASN A 175 -1.93 -17.02 -23.41
N THR A 176 -1.69 -17.44 -22.16
CA THR A 176 -1.99 -16.63 -20.96
C THR A 176 -0.81 -16.59 -20.00
N ILE A 177 -0.68 -15.50 -19.24
CA ILE A 177 0.27 -15.39 -18.14
C ILE A 177 -0.29 -16.14 -16.93
N LEU A 178 0.45 -17.16 -16.45
CA LEU A 178 -0.01 -18.09 -15.42
C LEU A 178 -0.46 -17.38 -14.13
N ALA A 179 0.36 -16.49 -13.58
CA ALA A 179 0.05 -15.74 -12.36
C ALA A 179 -1.32 -15.03 -12.45
N SER A 180 -1.53 -14.25 -13.52
CA SER A 180 -2.79 -13.52 -13.75
C SER A 180 -4.00 -14.44 -13.92
N TRP A 181 -3.81 -15.63 -14.47
CA TRP A 181 -4.89 -16.60 -14.67
C TRP A 181 -5.26 -17.32 -13.36
N GLN A 182 -4.28 -17.71 -12.57
CA GLN A 182 -4.48 -18.45 -11.31
C GLN A 182 -4.98 -17.56 -10.16
N ASN A 183 -4.65 -16.27 -10.16
CA ASN A 183 -5.01 -15.32 -9.09
C ASN A 183 -6.48 -15.46 -8.64
N LYS A 184 -7.45 -15.40 -9.57
CA LYS A 184 -8.88 -15.55 -9.24
C LYS A 184 -9.24 -16.89 -8.59
N HIS A 185 -8.56 -17.97 -8.96
CA HIS A 185 -8.81 -19.31 -8.40
C HIS A 185 -8.23 -19.42 -6.99
N ILE A 186 -7.10 -18.76 -6.74
CA ILE A 186 -6.52 -18.64 -5.41
C ILE A 186 -7.43 -17.76 -4.52
N ASP A 187 -7.96 -16.65 -5.02
CA ASP A 187 -8.92 -15.81 -4.29
C ASP A 187 -10.20 -16.58 -3.93
N ASN A 188 -10.73 -17.38 -4.85
CA ASN A 188 -11.86 -18.27 -4.59
C ASN A 188 -11.52 -19.33 -3.52
N ALA A 189 -10.32 -19.90 -3.58
CA ALA A 189 -9.86 -20.88 -2.58
C ALA A 189 -9.71 -20.24 -1.19
N ILE A 190 -9.14 -19.04 -1.09
CA ILE A 190 -9.07 -18.26 0.15
C ILE A 190 -10.48 -18.01 0.69
N SER A 191 -11.40 -17.53 -0.15
CA SER A 191 -12.79 -17.27 0.23
C SER A 191 -13.48 -18.53 0.75
N ARG A 192 -13.30 -19.67 0.07
CA ARG A 192 -13.84 -20.97 0.50
C ARG A 192 -13.25 -21.43 1.84
N LEU A 193 -11.94 -21.25 2.04
CA LEU A 193 -11.29 -21.61 3.30
C LEU A 193 -11.82 -20.76 4.46
N LEU A 194 -11.97 -19.45 4.27
CA LEU A 194 -12.54 -18.56 5.28
C LEU A 194 -14.00 -18.93 5.60
N GLN A 195 -14.77 -19.34 4.59
CA GLN A 195 -16.12 -19.85 4.82
C GLN A 195 -16.10 -21.18 5.60
N ASP A 196 -15.17 -22.10 5.32
CA ASP A 196 -15.00 -23.32 6.10
C ASP A 196 -14.68 -23.03 7.58
N ILE A 197 -13.91 -21.98 7.87
CA ILE A 197 -13.63 -21.53 9.25
C ILE A 197 -14.91 -20.99 9.89
N LYS A 198 -15.63 -20.12 9.18
CA LYS A 198 -16.89 -19.53 9.67
C LYS A 198 -17.97 -20.58 9.93
N ASP A 199 -18.02 -21.62 9.11
CA ASP A 199 -18.93 -22.76 9.25
C ASP A 199 -18.42 -23.83 10.24
N GLU A 200 -17.31 -23.57 10.96
CA GLU A 200 -16.69 -24.49 11.92
C GLU A 200 -16.24 -25.85 11.31
N LYS A 201 -16.12 -25.94 9.98
CA LYS A 201 -15.62 -27.13 9.27
C LYS A 201 -14.10 -27.27 9.34
N TYR A 202 -13.41 -26.19 9.67
CA TYR A 202 -11.96 -26.15 9.83
C TYR A 202 -11.59 -25.20 10.96
N ASN A 203 -10.86 -25.70 11.96
CA ASN A 203 -10.30 -24.88 13.03
C ASN A 203 -8.76 -24.82 12.90
N PRO A 204 -8.18 -23.70 12.44
CA PRO A 204 -6.74 -23.55 12.28
C PRO A 204 -5.97 -23.36 13.59
N GLY A 205 -6.65 -23.04 14.70
CA GLY A 205 -6.00 -22.72 15.98
C GLY A 205 -5.24 -21.39 16.04
N VAL A 206 -5.30 -20.59 14.96
CA VAL A 206 -4.72 -19.25 14.81
C VAL A 206 -5.68 -18.40 13.97
N GLU A 207 -5.68 -17.08 14.14
CA GLU A 207 -6.53 -16.21 13.32
C GLU A 207 -6.10 -16.27 11.85
N ILE A 208 -7.06 -16.44 10.94
CA ILE A 208 -6.81 -16.42 9.48
C ILE A 208 -7.58 -15.27 8.86
N LYS A 209 -6.91 -14.46 8.04
CA LYS A 209 -7.51 -13.35 7.28
C LYS A 209 -7.20 -13.48 5.79
N ALA A 210 -8.07 -12.94 4.94
CA ALA A 210 -7.70 -12.61 3.58
C ALA A 210 -6.83 -11.34 3.59
N GLY A 211 -5.76 -11.34 2.79
CA GLY A 211 -4.99 -10.15 2.47
C GLY A 211 -5.53 -9.46 1.21
N ILE A 212 -4.73 -8.55 0.66
CA ILE A 212 -4.98 -7.96 -0.65
C ILE A 212 -4.93 -9.04 -1.75
N SER A 213 -5.71 -8.88 -2.82
CA SER A 213 -5.47 -9.55 -4.10
C SER A 213 -4.71 -8.57 -5.00
N PRO A 214 -3.36 -8.63 -5.00
CA PRO A 214 -2.57 -7.61 -5.68
C PRO A 214 -2.68 -7.77 -7.19
N GLU A 215 -2.68 -6.67 -7.92
CA GLU A 215 -2.75 -6.65 -9.38
C GLU A 215 -1.62 -5.83 -9.97
N VAL A 216 -1.24 -6.17 -11.20
CA VAL A 216 -0.42 -5.28 -12.04
C VAL A 216 -1.27 -4.14 -12.62
N ARG A 217 -0.62 -3.04 -13.02
CA ARG A 217 -1.31 -1.92 -13.70
C ARG A 217 -1.71 -2.29 -15.12
N SER A 218 -0.87 -3.08 -15.77
CA SER A 218 -1.11 -3.59 -17.13
C SER A 218 -0.40 -4.91 -17.32
N CYS A 219 -0.82 -5.70 -18.30
CA CYS A 219 -0.16 -6.97 -18.62
C CYS A 219 1.30 -6.82 -19.06
N ALA A 220 1.76 -5.61 -19.42
CA ALA A 220 3.16 -5.34 -19.73
C ALA A 220 4.07 -5.30 -18.49
N ASP A 221 3.50 -5.25 -17.28
CA ASP A 221 4.26 -5.35 -16.04
C ASP A 221 4.77 -6.78 -15.79
N TYR A 222 4.30 -7.78 -16.52
CA TYR A 222 4.86 -9.12 -16.56
C TYR A 222 5.96 -9.25 -17.60
N ARG A 223 7.06 -9.91 -17.25
CA ARG A 223 8.21 -10.11 -18.15
C ARG A 223 8.19 -11.47 -18.87
N ASP A 224 7.40 -12.44 -18.40
CA ASP A 224 7.29 -13.77 -18.99
C ASP A 224 5.91 -14.42 -18.76
N GLY A 225 5.69 -15.58 -19.40
CA GLY A 225 4.43 -16.32 -19.34
C GLY A 225 4.17 -17.05 -18.02
N THR A 226 5.17 -17.23 -17.15
CA THR A 226 4.97 -17.75 -15.80
C THR A 226 4.41 -16.67 -14.88
N GLY A 227 4.69 -15.41 -15.20
CA GLY A 227 4.17 -14.24 -14.51
C GLY A 227 5.20 -13.59 -13.61
N HIS A 228 6.50 -13.73 -13.85
CA HIS A 228 7.43 -12.88 -13.15
C HIS A 228 7.20 -11.41 -13.51
N LEU A 229 7.41 -10.51 -12.55
CA LEU A 229 7.24 -9.09 -12.77
C LEU A 229 8.49 -8.49 -13.41
N THR A 230 8.29 -7.47 -14.25
CA THR A 230 9.33 -6.51 -14.58
C THR A 230 9.75 -5.74 -13.32
N VAL A 231 10.92 -5.11 -13.32
CA VAL A 231 11.37 -4.28 -12.20
C VAL A 231 10.37 -3.17 -11.88
N ASP A 232 9.82 -2.49 -12.89
CA ASP A 232 8.85 -1.41 -12.67
C ASP A 232 7.48 -1.92 -12.25
N GLY A 233 7.06 -3.08 -12.77
CA GLY A 233 5.87 -3.79 -12.28
C GLY A 233 5.99 -4.17 -10.80
N ALA A 234 7.14 -4.73 -10.41
CA ALA A 234 7.43 -5.10 -9.03
C ALA A 234 7.41 -3.91 -8.08
N LYS A 235 7.98 -2.76 -8.48
CA LYS A 235 7.88 -1.51 -7.71
C LYS A 235 6.44 -1.05 -7.51
N SER A 236 5.64 -1.08 -8.59
CA SER A 236 4.23 -0.66 -8.52
C SER A 236 3.42 -1.57 -7.60
N VAL A 237 3.60 -2.89 -7.72
CA VAL A 237 2.93 -3.90 -6.89
C VAL A 237 3.40 -3.80 -5.44
N GLY A 238 4.70 -3.61 -5.20
CA GLY A 238 5.24 -3.42 -3.86
C GLY A 238 4.67 -2.18 -3.17
N GLY A 239 4.52 -1.08 -3.90
CA GLY A 239 3.87 0.13 -3.40
C GLY A 239 2.40 -0.08 -3.02
N SER A 240 1.62 -0.77 -3.85
CA SER A 240 0.20 -1.03 -3.57
C SER A 240 -0.01 -1.98 -2.39
N ILE A 241 0.79 -3.05 -2.29
CA ILE A 241 0.79 -3.98 -1.16
C ILE A 241 1.24 -3.27 0.12
N GLY A 242 2.33 -2.49 0.05
CA GLY A 242 2.86 -1.74 1.18
C GLY A 242 1.84 -0.76 1.75
N LEU A 243 1.16 -0.01 0.88
CA LEU A 243 0.15 0.94 1.31
C LEU A 243 -1.05 0.24 1.94
N TYR A 244 -1.52 -0.87 1.36
CA TYR A 244 -2.64 -1.64 1.92
C TYR A 244 -2.37 -2.03 3.37
N TYR A 245 -1.20 -2.60 3.64
CA TYR A 245 -0.86 -3.04 4.99
C TYR A 245 -0.50 -1.90 5.93
N LEU A 246 0.12 -0.83 5.45
CA LEU A 246 0.32 0.38 6.26
C LEU A 246 -1.04 0.92 6.74
N MET A 247 -2.03 1.01 5.86
CA MET A 247 -3.36 1.50 6.22
C MET A 247 -4.11 0.53 7.13
N GLU A 248 -4.00 -0.78 6.90
CA GLU A 248 -4.55 -1.79 7.83
C GLU A 248 -3.94 -1.65 9.23
N ASP A 249 -2.63 -1.44 9.31
CA ASP A 249 -1.92 -1.28 10.58
C ASP A 249 -2.34 0.01 11.29
N LEU A 250 -2.37 1.15 10.58
CA LEU A 250 -2.77 2.45 11.12
C LEU A 250 -4.21 2.46 11.64
N ASN A 251 -5.13 1.75 10.97
CA ASN A 251 -6.52 1.64 11.41
C ASN A 251 -6.68 0.77 12.67
N ASN A 252 -5.68 -0.07 12.98
CA ASN A 252 -5.67 -0.96 14.13
C ASN A 252 -4.70 -0.50 15.23
N VAL A 253 -4.13 0.71 15.12
CA VAL A 253 -3.28 1.27 16.16
C VAL A 253 -4.11 1.52 17.42
N THR A 254 -3.68 0.93 18.52
CA THR A 254 -4.28 1.23 19.83
C THR A 254 -3.81 2.61 20.30
N PRO A 255 -4.73 3.50 20.73
CA PRO A 255 -4.33 4.77 21.33
C PRO A 255 -3.41 4.50 22.51
N PRO A 256 -2.36 5.30 22.72
CA PRO A 256 -1.54 5.15 23.90
C PRO A 256 -2.40 5.20 25.16
N PRO A 257 -2.09 4.39 26.19
CA PRO A 257 -2.81 4.44 27.44
C PRO A 257 -2.80 5.88 27.96
N VAL A 258 -3.99 6.44 28.17
CA VAL A 258 -4.14 7.79 28.70
C VAL A 258 -3.38 7.83 30.02
N SER A 259 -2.30 8.61 30.08
CA SER A 259 -1.56 8.80 31.32
C SER A 259 -2.56 9.19 32.42
N PRO A 260 -2.52 8.57 33.61
CA PRO A 260 -3.45 8.91 34.67
C PRO A 260 -3.42 10.41 34.90
N THR A 261 -4.60 11.03 34.92
CA THR A 261 -4.79 12.46 35.17
C THR A 261 -3.90 12.87 36.35
N PRO A 262 -2.97 13.83 36.19
CA PRO A 262 -2.16 14.28 37.31
C PRO A 262 -3.09 14.70 38.43
N THR A 263 -2.91 14.09 39.60
CA THR A 263 -3.64 14.43 40.82
C THR A 263 -3.53 15.95 41.03
N PRO A 264 -4.63 16.68 41.31
CA PRO A 264 -4.60 18.12 41.36
C PRO A 264 -3.53 18.59 42.34
N PHE A 265 -2.51 19.25 41.80
CA PHE A 265 -1.48 19.92 42.59
C PHE A 265 -2.16 21.07 43.33
N PRO A 266 -1.91 21.28 44.64
CA PRO A 266 -2.56 22.33 45.40
C PRO A 266 -2.29 23.71 44.76
N SER A 267 -3.37 24.44 44.49
CA SER A 267 -3.35 25.78 43.90
C SER A 267 -2.43 26.72 44.66
N VAL A 268 -1.36 27.17 44.01
CA VAL A 268 -0.61 28.34 44.46
C VAL A 268 -1.26 29.58 43.86
N THR A 269 -1.55 30.51 44.77
CA THR A 269 -2.28 31.76 44.64
C THR A 269 -1.72 32.73 43.59
N SER A 270 -2.66 33.30 42.83
CA SER A 270 -2.64 34.44 41.89
C SER A 270 -1.41 35.37 41.78
N ALA A 271 -0.99 35.61 40.54
CA ALA A 271 -0.26 36.81 40.09
C ALA A 271 -0.99 37.45 38.87
N PRO A 272 -0.84 38.77 38.61
CA PRO A 272 -1.89 39.61 38.06
C PRO A 272 -1.99 39.65 36.52
N SER A 273 -3.20 39.95 36.06
CA SER A 273 -3.60 40.19 34.66
C SER A 273 -2.77 41.27 33.96
N VAL A 274 -2.25 40.94 32.79
CA VAL A 274 -1.79 41.92 31.80
C VAL A 274 -2.93 42.19 30.82
N THR A 275 -3.33 43.46 30.75
CA THR A 275 -4.36 44.00 29.87
C THR A 275 -3.84 44.11 28.43
N LEU A 276 -4.52 43.49 27.46
CA LEU A 276 -4.28 43.73 26.04
C LEU A 276 -5.44 44.55 25.44
N ILE A 277 -5.05 45.61 24.75
CA ILE A 277 -5.87 46.65 24.11
C ILE A 277 -6.44 46.08 22.80
N PRO A 278 -7.66 46.47 22.37
CA PRO A 278 -8.19 46.10 21.05
C PRO A 278 -7.76 47.13 20.01
N ASP A 279 -7.36 46.68 18.81
CA ASP A 279 -7.42 47.56 17.64
C ASP A 279 -8.06 46.84 16.45
N LEU A 280 -9.03 47.55 15.88
CA LEU A 280 -9.93 47.21 14.80
C LEU A 280 -9.34 47.82 13.53
N THR A 281 -9.22 47.05 12.45
CA THR A 281 -9.47 47.62 11.12
C THR A 281 -10.13 46.62 10.18
N LEU A 282 -11.27 47.07 9.69
CA LEU A 282 -12.23 46.42 8.83
C LEU A 282 -11.97 46.73 7.34
N PHE A 283 -12.44 45.82 6.46
CA PHE A 283 -13.08 46.04 5.14
C PHE A 283 -12.22 46.31 3.87
N PRO A 284 -12.73 46.11 2.62
CA PRO A 284 -13.99 45.45 2.19
C PRO A 284 -13.99 44.67 0.83
N THR A 285 -15.18 44.14 0.52
CA THR A 285 -15.88 44.05 -0.79
C THR A 285 -15.73 42.79 -1.65
N ALA A 286 -16.76 41.94 -1.53
CA ALA A 286 -17.22 41.06 -2.58
C ALA A 286 -18.04 41.85 -3.63
N THR A 287 -17.80 41.60 -4.91
CA THR A 287 -18.64 42.07 -6.03
C THR A 287 -19.37 40.90 -6.67
N LEU A 288 -20.68 40.84 -6.47
CA LEU A 288 -21.64 40.03 -7.22
C LEU A 288 -22.04 40.78 -8.50
N PHE A 289 -22.03 40.11 -9.64
CA PHE A 289 -22.72 40.58 -10.86
C PHE A 289 -23.83 39.59 -11.26
N PRO A 290 -24.98 40.09 -11.78
CA PRO A 290 -26.18 39.29 -12.03
C PRO A 290 -26.31 38.76 -13.47
N THR A 291 -26.90 37.57 -13.54
CA THR A 291 -27.95 37.05 -14.45
C THR A 291 -27.96 37.47 -15.94
N LYS A 292 -27.86 36.46 -16.84
CA LYS A 292 -28.73 36.36 -18.03
C LYS A 292 -29.10 34.91 -18.35
N THR A 293 -30.40 34.64 -18.25
CA THR A 293 -31.14 33.47 -18.79
C THR A 293 -31.33 33.62 -20.31
N PRO A 294 -31.34 32.51 -21.07
CA PRO A 294 -32.48 32.31 -21.98
C PRO A 294 -33.00 30.86 -22.07
N ILE A 295 -34.34 30.75 -21.88
CA ILE A 295 -35.38 30.03 -22.66
C ILE A 295 -35.16 28.55 -23.08
N PRO A 296 -36.11 27.64 -22.80
CA PRO A 296 -36.08 26.22 -23.17
C PRO A 296 -36.64 25.94 -24.57
N THR A 297 -36.18 24.88 -25.23
CA THR A 297 -36.79 24.30 -26.45
C THR A 297 -36.76 22.76 -26.35
N PRO A 298 -37.80 22.02 -26.81
CA PRO A 298 -38.13 20.71 -26.25
C PRO A 298 -37.57 19.50 -27.03
N VAL A 299 -37.28 18.46 -26.23
CA VAL A 299 -37.44 17.00 -26.43
C VAL A 299 -36.88 16.37 -27.73
N ALA A 300 -35.82 15.57 -27.56
CA ALA A 300 -35.65 14.31 -28.29
C ALA A 300 -35.31 13.20 -27.28
N SER A 301 -36.20 12.21 -27.18
CA SER A 301 -36.06 11.02 -26.36
C SER A 301 -35.09 10.05 -27.05
N LEU A 302 -33.91 9.83 -26.48
CA LEU A 302 -32.99 8.77 -26.90
C LEU A 302 -32.41 8.07 -25.66
N THR A 303 -32.52 6.75 -25.71
CA THR A 303 -32.15 5.75 -24.71
C THR A 303 -30.68 5.85 -24.30
N PHE A 304 -30.43 6.07 -23.00
CA PHE A 304 -29.10 6.09 -22.40
C PHE A 304 -28.52 4.66 -22.33
N PHE A 305 -27.46 4.40 -23.10
CA PHE A 305 -26.42 3.47 -22.72
C PHE A 305 -25.32 4.29 -22.01
N PRO A 306 -24.73 3.84 -20.88
CA PRO A 306 -23.60 4.54 -20.29
C PRO A 306 -22.38 4.43 -21.22
N SER A 307 -22.14 5.50 -21.98
CA SER A 307 -20.93 5.71 -22.75
C SER A 307 -19.82 6.15 -21.80
N LYS A 308 -18.65 5.48 -21.86
CA LYS A 308 -17.44 5.96 -21.17
C LYS A 308 -17.16 7.39 -21.64
N THR A 309 -17.33 8.36 -20.75
CA THR A 309 -16.95 9.75 -20.99
C THR A 309 -15.44 9.78 -21.24
N PRO A 310 -14.96 10.29 -22.39
CA PRO A 310 -13.54 10.41 -22.64
C PRO A 310 -12.92 11.35 -21.61
N THR A 311 -11.93 10.86 -20.87
CA THR A 311 -11.13 11.62 -19.91
C THR A 311 -10.56 12.85 -20.63
N PRO A 312 -10.67 14.08 -20.07
CA PRO A 312 -10.09 15.27 -20.67
C PRO A 312 -8.59 15.08 -20.89
N SER A 313 -8.18 15.14 -22.15
CA SER A 313 -6.78 15.13 -22.56
C SER A 313 -6.13 16.44 -22.10
N GLY A 314 -5.42 16.42 -20.98
CA GLY A 314 -4.72 17.60 -20.46
C GLY A 314 -4.44 17.61 -18.95
N ARG A 315 -5.07 16.75 -18.15
CA ARG A 315 -4.81 16.70 -16.71
C ARG A 315 -3.57 15.86 -16.39
N ILE A 316 -2.70 16.36 -15.51
CA ILE A 316 -1.52 15.63 -15.02
C ILE A 316 -2.01 14.51 -14.09
N PRO A 317 -1.62 13.24 -14.28
CA PRO A 317 -1.99 12.19 -13.34
C PRO A 317 -1.50 12.53 -11.92
N GLY A 318 -2.39 12.45 -10.92
CA GLY A 318 -2.10 12.88 -9.55
C GLY A 318 -2.45 14.33 -9.22
N ASP A 319 -2.85 15.16 -10.20
CA ASP A 319 -3.27 16.55 -9.98
C ASP A 319 -4.80 16.60 -9.75
N ALA A 320 -5.21 16.57 -8.49
CA ALA A 320 -6.62 16.52 -8.09
C ALA A 320 -7.28 17.89 -8.17
N ASP A 321 -6.58 18.95 -7.76
CA ASP A 321 -7.12 20.32 -7.80
C ASP A 321 -6.98 21.00 -9.18
N ASN A 322 -6.30 20.34 -10.12
CA ASN A 322 -6.06 20.77 -11.49
C ASN A 322 -5.28 22.10 -11.55
N ASN A 323 -4.38 22.32 -10.60
CA ASN A 323 -3.54 23.52 -10.53
C ASN A 323 -2.26 23.42 -11.39
N GLY A 324 -2.03 22.28 -12.04
CA GLY A 324 -0.85 22.01 -12.88
C GLY A 324 0.35 21.48 -12.12
N LYS A 325 0.19 21.10 -10.85
CA LYS A 325 1.20 20.48 -9.99
C LYS A 325 0.65 19.21 -9.38
N VAL A 326 1.55 18.35 -8.92
CA VAL A 326 1.20 17.17 -8.12
C VAL A 326 1.93 17.33 -6.80
N ASP A 327 1.23 17.86 -5.80
CA ASP A 327 1.79 18.24 -4.51
C ASP A 327 0.93 17.77 -3.32
N GLY A 328 1.26 18.27 -2.12
CA GLY A 328 0.58 17.86 -0.89
C GLY A 328 -0.90 18.24 -0.84
N LEU A 329 -1.35 19.22 -1.62
CA LEU A 329 -2.76 19.60 -1.69
C LEU A 329 -3.59 18.53 -2.42
N ASP A 330 -3.02 17.92 -3.47
CA ASP A 330 -3.63 16.80 -4.18
C ASP A 330 -3.74 15.55 -3.32
N TYR A 331 -2.72 15.30 -2.48
CA TYR A 331 -2.77 14.23 -1.49
C TYR A 331 -3.90 14.44 -0.49
N VAL A 332 -4.10 15.66 0.01
CA VAL A 332 -5.22 15.98 0.92
C VAL A 332 -6.57 15.75 0.24
N LEU A 333 -6.69 16.06 -1.06
CA LEU A 333 -7.90 15.76 -1.82
C LEU A 333 -8.13 14.26 -1.97
N TRP A 334 -7.11 13.48 -2.33
CA TRP A 334 -7.21 12.02 -2.37
C TRP A 334 -7.60 11.45 -1.00
N LEU A 335 -6.90 11.87 0.07
CA LEU A 335 -7.12 11.38 1.43
C LEU A 335 -8.55 11.66 1.91
N ASN A 336 -9.08 12.86 1.64
CA ASN A 336 -10.44 13.24 2.02
C ASN A 336 -11.54 12.45 1.29
N ASN A 337 -11.19 11.79 0.19
CA ASN A 337 -12.11 10.97 -0.60
C ASN A 337 -11.71 9.49 -0.56
N TYR A 338 -10.76 9.08 0.28
CA TYR A 338 -10.32 7.69 0.35
C TYR A 338 -11.47 6.74 0.71
N ASN A 339 -11.52 5.59 0.04
CA ASN A 339 -12.57 4.58 0.13
C ASN A 339 -13.95 5.06 -0.36
N PHE A 340 -13.97 6.07 -1.23
CA PHE A 340 -15.17 6.60 -1.87
C PHE A 340 -15.26 6.15 -3.34
N THR A 341 -16.46 5.81 -3.80
CA THR A 341 -16.74 5.58 -5.22
C THR A 341 -17.20 6.89 -5.86
N THR A 342 -16.59 7.29 -6.96
CA THR A 342 -16.86 8.59 -7.58
C THR A 342 -16.82 8.54 -9.09
N GLU A 343 -17.75 9.23 -9.74
CA GLU A 343 -17.71 9.48 -11.19
C GLU A 343 -16.95 10.78 -11.54
N MET A 344 -16.56 11.56 -10.52
CA MET A 344 -15.81 12.82 -10.70
C MET A 344 -14.31 12.59 -11.01
N GLY A 345 -13.85 11.34 -11.00
CA GLY A 345 -12.50 10.97 -11.41
C GLY A 345 -11.40 11.67 -10.60
N PRO A 346 -10.34 12.19 -11.26
CA PRO A 346 -9.19 12.79 -10.59
C PRO A 346 -9.52 13.93 -9.61
N GLU A 347 -10.63 14.65 -9.80
CA GLU A 347 -11.09 15.73 -8.88
C GLU A 347 -11.38 15.25 -7.47
N LYS A 348 -11.61 13.95 -7.33
CA LYS A 348 -11.85 13.28 -6.06
C LYS A 348 -10.75 12.30 -5.72
N GLY A 349 -9.61 12.38 -6.41
CA GLY A 349 -8.49 11.48 -6.20
C GLY A 349 -8.67 10.11 -6.87
N ASP A 350 -9.62 9.90 -7.77
CA ASP A 350 -9.63 8.72 -8.67
C ASP A 350 -8.72 9.02 -9.86
N PHE A 351 -7.42 8.83 -9.64
CA PHE A 351 -6.36 9.15 -10.58
C PHE A 351 -6.13 8.04 -11.61
N ASN A 352 -6.58 6.80 -11.34
CA ASN A 352 -6.47 5.68 -12.28
C ASN A 352 -7.75 5.49 -13.15
N GLY A 353 -8.84 6.19 -12.84
CA GLY A 353 -10.09 6.20 -13.59
C GLY A 353 -10.94 4.94 -13.43
N ASP A 354 -10.80 4.22 -12.31
CA ASP A 354 -11.54 2.98 -12.01
C ASP A 354 -12.83 3.20 -11.19
N TYR A 355 -13.18 4.47 -10.95
CA TYR A 355 -14.30 4.96 -10.15
C TYR A 355 -14.15 4.74 -8.64
N LYS A 356 -13.00 4.27 -8.14
CA LYS A 356 -12.76 4.02 -6.71
C LYS A 356 -11.52 4.75 -6.24
N VAL A 357 -11.67 5.66 -5.29
CA VAL A 357 -10.55 6.37 -4.68
C VAL A 357 -9.88 5.47 -3.63
N ASN A 358 -8.76 4.84 -3.99
CA ASN A 358 -8.11 3.83 -3.18
C ASN A 358 -6.58 3.91 -3.26
N GLY A 359 -5.89 2.87 -2.77
CA GLY A 359 -4.44 2.84 -2.72
C GLY A 359 -3.75 2.86 -4.09
N LEU A 360 -4.43 2.41 -5.15
CA LEU A 360 -3.91 2.50 -6.52
C LEU A 360 -3.80 3.97 -6.98
N ASP A 361 -4.73 4.83 -6.57
CA ASP A 361 -4.67 6.25 -6.89
C ASP A 361 -3.55 6.95 -6.15
N TYR A 362 -3.32 6.60 -4.88
CA TYR A 362 -2.14 7.09 -4.17
C TYR A 362 -0.85 6.76 -4.91
N VAL A 363 -0.72 5.56 -5.47
CA VAL A 363 0.44 5.20 -6.28
C VAL A 363 0.54 6.08 -7.53
N VAL A 364 -0.58 6.46 -8.16
CA VAL A 364 -0.57 7.43 -9.27
C VAL A 364 -0.10 8.81 -8.78
N TRP A 365 -0.61 9.32 -7.67
CA TRP A 365 -0.16 10.59 -7.08
C TRP A 365 1.33 10.55 -6.74
N LEU A 366 1.77 9.53 -6.02
CA LEU A 366 3.15 9.37 -5.56
C LEU A 366 4.14 9.31 -6.73
N ASN A 367 3.79 8.61 -7.81
CA ASN A 367 4.63 8.51 -9.01
C ASN A 367 4.76 9.83 -9.78
N ASN A 368 3.82 10.76 -9.60
CA ASN A 368 3.83 12.06 -10.28
C ASN A 368 4.23 13.22 -9.36
N TYR A 369 4.31 12.98 -8.04
CA TYR A 369 4.78 13.95 -7.06
C TYR A 369 6.22 14.37 -7.36
N LYS A 370 6.41 15.65 -7.70
CA LYS A 370 7.72 16.25 -7.98
C LYS A 370 7.93 17.42 -7.03
N THR A 371 9.10 17.45 -6.41
CA THR A 371 9.52 18.49 -5.46
C THR A 371 9.92 19.79 -6.13
#